data_AF-A0A845SQD5-F1
#
_entry.id   AF-A0A845SQD5-F1
#
_cell.length_a   1.000
_cell.length_b   1.000
_cell.length_c   1.000
_cell.angle_alpha   90.00
_cell.angle_beta   90.00
_cell.angle_gamma   90.00
#
_symmetry.space_group_name_H-M   'P 1'
#
loop_
_entity.id
_entity.type
_entity.pdbx_description
1 polymer ?
#
loop_
_entity_poly.entity_id
_entity_poly.type
_entity_poly.pdbx_seq_one_letter_code
_entity_poly.pdbx_strand_id
1 'polypeptide(L)'
;MSRNAFYILTYVSIIHFIFLVFKVDKKIHFYVFPTLFFLLGLSKLIWLALTSSPEFPLVAHHYQISGKRMLLGAFVLYCIERNRHNWRFSFRTATFASYLIFVLLVMIAITDTLQYLKSGDRIKINADAATSGAYILVLFSMVAIYCLRRFVPHLYRPWCLMAIGLTLITLLATETRSALMFYAAFMVFCLGHELFYGKKNHKRIFATAIVVLGVCALLYGKPYYHPAMERLDGIQQEAELYMQGRNNTSMGARISLWKSAWHSFEQHPFGQSADSRNTLATSYIQQHEAGNQEALNNVQYHMHNDLLDTLSLQGIFGAILMLAVFVALLVYPFVLFSGAGAFLLLSLPVIVFSQVDCQFYNRESPYFILLVLGFLMMLRLVAPAPDRVDRPAGSAGKTTDAV
;
A
#
# COMPACT_ATOMS: atom_id res chain seq x y z
N MET A 1 -7.04 1.63 -12.65
CA MET A 1 -7.58 0.40 -13.29
C MET A 1 -9.04 0.28 -12.94
N SER A 2 -9.91 -0.16 -13.86
CA SER A 2 -11.34 -0.27 -13.54
C SER A 2 -11.60 -1.46 -12.61
N ARG A 3 -12.48 -1.27 -11.61
CA ARG A 3 -13.04 -2.31 -10.74
C ARG A 3 -13.45 -3.57 -11.51
N ASN A 4 -13.95 -3.41 -12.73
CA ASN A 4 -14.41 -4.50 -13.59
C ASN A 4 -13.25 -5.38 -14.07
N ALA A 5 -12.09 -4.79 -14.40
CA ALA A 5 -10.91 -5.56 -14.81
C ALA A 5 -10.40 -6.46 -13.69
N PHE A 6 -10.44 -5.99 -12.43
CA PHE A 6 -10.12 -6.81 -11.26
C PHE A 6 -11.04 -8.03 -11.15
N TYR A 7 -12.36 -7.83 -11.26
CA TYR A 7 -13.32 -8.93 -11.20
C TYR A 7 -13.13 -9.94 -12.34
N ILE A 8 -12.94 -9.47 -13.58
CA ILE A 8 -12.67 -10.34 -14.72
C ILE A 8 -11.42 -11.19 -14.47
N LEU A 9 -10.32 -10.59 -14.01
CA LEU A 9 -9.10 -11.30 -13.65
C LEU A 9 -9.35 -12.36 -12.56
N THR A 10 -10.14 -12.03 -11.54
CA THR A 10 -10.43 -12.97 -10.45
C THR A 10 -11.29 -14.14 -10.90
N TYR A 11 -12.29 -13.92 -11.78
CA TYR A 11 -13.11 -15.00 -12.33
C TYR A 11 -12.29 -15.93 -13.22
N VAL A 12 -11.43 -15.38 -14.08
CA VAL A 12 -10.48 -16.18 -14.86
C VAL A 12 -9.57 -16.99 -13.94
N SER A 13 -9.08 -16.39 -12.85
CA SER A 13 -8.21 -17.07 -11.88
C SER A 13 -8.94 -18.17 -11.11
N ILE A 14 -10.23 -18.02 -10.80
CA ILE A 14 -11.03 -19.07 -10.17
C ILE A 14 -11.25 -20.25 -11.11
N ILE A 15 -11.59 -19.99 -12.38
CA ILE A 15 -11.73 -21.04 -13.40
C ILE A 15 -10.41 -21.80 -13.56
N HIS A 16 -9.29 -21.08 -13.62
CA HIS A 16 -7.96 -21.68 -13.70
C HIS A 16 -7.60 -22.47 -12.44
N PHE A 17 -7.93 -21.96 -11.25
CA PHE A 17 -7.77 -22.69 -9.99
C PHE A 17 -8.54 -24.01 -9.98
N ILE A 18 -9.81 -24.01 -10.40
CA ILE A 18 -10.64 -25.21 -10.51
C ILE A 18 -9.99 -26.21 -11.48
N PHE A 19 -9.55 -25.74 -12.65
CA PHE A 19 -8.84 -26.59 -13.61
C PHE A 19 -7.57 -27.21 -13.01
N LEU A 20 -6.74 -26.41 -12.33
CA LEU A 20 -5.51 -26.89 -11.69
C LEU A 20 -5.81 -27.92 -10.61
N VAL A 21 -6.76 -27.66 -9.71
CA VAL A 21 -7.07 -28.56 -8.58
C VAL A 21 -7.72 -29.85 -9.06
N PHE A 22 -8.69 -29.80 -9.97
CA PHE A 22 -9.47 -31.00 -10.33
C PHE A 22 -8.90 -31.78 -11.52
N LYS A 23 -8.18 -31.14 -12.46
CA LYS A 23 -7.65 -31.82 -13.65
C LYS A 23 -6.14 -32.07 -13.59
N VAL A 24 -5.36 -31.12 -13.09
CA VAL A 24 -3.90 -31.19 -13.13
C VAL A 24 -3.32 -31.84 -11.87
N ASP A 25 -3.59 -31.25 -10.71
CA ASP A 25 -2.93 -31.60 -9.44
C ASP A 25 -3.69 -32.67 -8.66
N LYS A 26 -5.02 -32.72 -8.80
CA LYS A 26 -5.94 -33.54 -7.99
C LYS A 26 -5.82 -33.29 -6.47
N LYS A 27 -5.26 -32.14 -6.07
CA LYS A 27 -5.12 -31.70 -4.68
C LYS A 27 -4.98 -30.18 -4.60
N ILE A 28 -5.22 -29.64 -3.41
CA ILE A 28 -5.05 -28.20 -3.12
C ILE A 28 -3.67 -27.98 -2.49
N HIS A 29 -2.95 -26.97 -2.98
CA HIS A 29 -1.67 -26.53 -2.41
C HIS A 29 -1.86 -25.29 -1.54
N PHE A 30 -1.28 -25.24 -0.35
CA PHE A 30 -1.36 -24.06 0.51
C PHE A 30 -0.10 -23.21 0.34
N TYR A 31 -0.30 -21.95 -0.05
CA TYR A 31 0.76 -20.95 -0.20
C TYR A 31 0.47 -19.80 0.77
N VAL A 32 1.51 -19.28 1.45
CA VAL A 32 1.35 -18.31 2.54
C VAL A 32 0.50 -17.10 2.15
N PHE A 33 0.85 -16.34 1.10
CA PHE A 33 0.06 -15.15 0.72
C PHE A 33 -1.38 -15.50 0.30
N PRO A 34 -1.62 -16.41 -0.66
CA PRO A 34 -2.98 -16.82 -1.01
C PRO A 34 -3.80 -17.26 0.20
N THR A 35 -3.24 -18.11 1.07
CA THR A 35 -3.95 -18.64 2.24
C THR A 35 -4.26 -17.54 3.25
N LEU A 36 -3.31 -16.67 3.59
CA LEU A 36 -3.54 -15.61 4.57
C LEU A 36 -4.57 -14.57 4.10
N PHE A 37 -4.48 -14.12 2.84
CA PHE A 37 -5.46 -13.19 2.29
C PHE A 37 -6.85 -13.83 2.12
N PHE A 38 -6.90 -15.13 1.80
CA PHE A 38 -8.16 -15.89 1.79
C PHE A 38 -8.78 -15.96 3.18
N LEU A 39 -8.00 -16.33 4.20
CA LEU A 39 -8.47 -16.43 5.59
C LEU A 39 -8.91 -15.08 6.16
N LEU A 40 -8.16 -14.01 5.90
CA LEU A 40 -8.52 -12.67 6.33
C LEU A 40 -9.76 -12.13 5.59
N GLY A 41 -9.91 -12.44 4.30
CA GLY A 41 -11.13 -12.13 3.55
C GLY A 41 -12.33 -12.92 4.08
N LEU A 42 -12.16 -14.21 4.33
CA LEU A 42 -13.18 -15.10 4.88
C LEU A 42 -13.61 -14.68 6.29
N SER A 43 -12.67 -14.28 7.16
CA SER A 43 -12.99 -13.84 8.51
C SER A 43 -13.90 -12.61 8.50
N LYS A 44 -13.68 -11.66 7.59
CA LYS A 44 -14.56 -10.48 7.42
C LYS A 44 -15.97 -10.86 6.99
N LEU A 45 -16.11 -11.86 6.11
CA LEU A 45 -17.41 -12.35 5.65
C LEU A 45 -18.13 -13.19 6.71
N ILE A 46 -17.40 -14.00 7.48
CA ILE A 46 -17.94 -14.73 8.63
C ILE A 46 -18.44 -13.73 9.67
N TRP A 47 -17.64 -12.72 10.01
CA TRP A 47 -18.06 -11.66 10.94
C TRP A 47 -19.35 -10.98 10.48
N LEU A 48 -19.47 -10.65 9.18
CA LEU A 48 -20.69 -10.08 8.61
C LEU A 48 -21.90 -11.02 8.68
N ALA A 49 -21.68 -12.34 8.57
CA ALA A 49 -22.76 -13.32 8.67
C ALA A 49 -23.22 -13.56 10.12
N LEU A 50 -22.31 -13.39 11.09
CA LEU A 50 -22.57 -13.60 12.51
C LEU A 50 -23.11 -12.35 13.23
N THR A 51 -22.93 -11.16 12.66
CA THR A 51 -23.31 -9.90 13.29
C THR A 51 -24.37 -9.14 12.47
N SER A 52 -25.27 -8.46 13.17
CA SER A 52 -26.21 -7.52 12.56
C SER A 52 -25.81 -6.09 12.94
N SER A 53 -25.89 -5.16 12.00
CA SER A 53 -25.51 -3.75 12.23
C SER A 53 -26.46 -2.79 11.49
N PRO A 54 -27.74 -2.73 11.90
CA PRO A 54 -28.72 -1.82 11.32
C PRO A 54 -28.37 -0.34 11.51
N GLU A 55 -27.72 0.05 12.62
CA GLU A 55 -27.41 1.46 12.88
C GLU A 55 -26.19 1.93 12.08
N PHE A 56 -25.19 1.07 11.90
CA PHE A 56 -23.96 1.39 11.17
C PHE A 56 -23.71 0.46 9.97
N PRO A 57 -24.59 0.50 8.94
CA PRO A 57 -24.51 -0.40 7.79
C PRO A 57 -23.27 -0.13 6.92
N LEU A 58 -22.67 1.06 6.99
CA LEU A 58 -21.50 1.39 6.19
C LEU A 58 -20.27 0.55 6.57
N VAL A 59 -20.07 0.31 7.87
CA VAL A 59 -18.96 -0.53 8.37
C VAL A 59 -19.12 -1.95 7.84
N ALA A 60 -20.32 -2.51 7.98
CA ALA A 60 -20.67 -3.82 7.44
C ALA A 60 -20.48 -3.89 5.92
N HIS A 61 -20.89 -2.84 5.18
CA HIS A 61 -20.72 -2.76 3.73
C HIS A 61 -19.24 -2.74 3.30
N HIS A 62 -18.39 -1.98 4.00
CA HIS A 62 -16.96 -1.92 3.73
C HIS A 62 -16.27 -3.25 4.03
N TYR A 63 -16.60 -3.88 5.16
CA TYR A 63 -16.12 -5.24 5.50
C TYR A 63 -16.57 -6.28 4.46
N GLN A 64 -17.80 -6.18 3.95
CA GLN A 64 -18.30 -7.05 2.89
C GLN A 64 -17.48 -6.91 1.60
N ILE A 65 -17.26 -5.66 1.15
CA ILE A 65 -16.54 -5.38 -0.10
C ILE A 65 -15.06 -5.78 0.03
N SER A 66 -14.41 -5.37 1.12
CA SER A 66 -13.02 -5.72 1.40
C SER A 66 -12.84 -7.24 1.50
N GLY A 67 -13.67 -7.91 2.30
CA GLY A 67 -13.63 -9.37 2.47
C GLY A 67 -13.79 -10.12 1.15
N LYS A 68 -14.78 -9.74 0.33
CA LYS A 68 -14.98 -10.32 -1.02
C LYS A 68 -13.75 -10.11 -1.91
N ARG A 69 -13.20 -8.89 -1.95
CA ARG A 69 -12.04 -8.54 -2.80
C ARG A 69 -10.79 -9.30 -2.37
N MET A 70 -10.57 -9.49 -1.07
CA MET A 70 -9.45 -10.28 -0.55
C MET A 70 -9.57 -11.76 -0.86
N LEU A 71 -10.76 -12.33 -0.68
CA LEU A 71 -11.05 -13.72 -1.02
C LEU A 71 -10.85 -13.98 -2.53
N LEU A 72 -11.37 -13.10 -3.39
CA LEU A 72 -11.22 -13.21 -4.84
C LEU A 72 -9.76 -13.00 -5.29
N GLY A 73 -9.07 -12.01 -4.73
CA GLY A 73 -7.67 -11.73 -5.05
C GLY A 73 -6.72 -12.85 -4.60
N ALA A 74 -7.05 -13.61 -3.56
CA ALA A 74 -6.28 -14.77 -3.13
C ALA A 74 -6.14 -15.83 -4.23
N PHE A 75 -7.17 -16.04 -5.06
CA PHE A 75 -7.09 -16.96 -6.21
C PHE A 75 -6.12 -16.48 -7.30
N VAL A 76 -6.02 -15.17 -7.50
CA VAL A 76 -5.03 -14.58 -8.42
C VAL A 76 -3.62 -14.89 -7.92
N LEU A 77 -3.35 -14.63 -6.63
CA LEU A 77 -2.07 -14.94 -6.01
C LEU A 77 -1.76 -16.44 -6.05
N TYR A 78 -2.77 -17.30 -5.84
CA TYR A 78 -2.63 -18.75 -5.93
C TYR A 78 -2.15 -19.17 -7.31
N CYS A 79 -2.80 -18.66 -8.37
CA CYS A 79 -2.46 -19.00 -9.74
C CYS A 79 -1.01 -18.59 -10.08
N ILE A 80 -0.58 -17.42 -9.60
CA ILE A 80 0.81 -16.94 -9.79
C ILE A 80 1.81 -17.84 -9.06
N GLU A 81 1.57 -18.19 -7.79
CA GLU A 81 2.46 -19.09 -7.04
C GLU A 81 2.51 -20.49 -7.64
N ARG A 82 1.35 -21.05 -7.98
CA ARG A 82 1.27 -22.41 -8.52
C ARG A 82 1.99 -22.56 -9.84
N ASN A 83 1.93 -21.54 -10.70
CA ASN A 83 2.56 -21.56 -12.02
C ASN A 83 3.97 -20.97 -12.04
N ARG A 84 4.58 -20.65 -10.89
CA ARG A 84 5.90 -20.00 -10.81
C ARG A 84 7.03 -20.72 -11.56
N HIS A 85 6.94 -22.04 -11.70
CA HIS A 85 7.95 -22.84 -12.40
C HIS A 85 7.69 -22.93 -13.90
N ASN A 86 6.44 -22.75 -14.32
CA ASN A 86 6.00 -22.90 -15.70
C ASN A 86 5.97 -21.56 -16.44
N TRP A 87 5.59 -20.49 -15.74
CA TRP A 87 5.52 -19.15 -16.29
C TRP A 87 6.89 -18.51 -16.27
N ARG A 88 7.35 -18.09 -17.45
CA ARG A 88 8.53 -17.25 -17.60
C ARG A 88 8.18 -16.09 -18.52
N PHE A 89 8.50 -14.88 -18.08
CA PHE A 89 8.26 -13.68 -18.86
C PHE A 89 9.56 -13.17 -19.48
N SER A 90 9.47 -12.68 -20.71
CA SER A 90 10.62 -12.06 -21.36
C SER A 90 10.95 -10.72 -20.70
N PHE A 91 12.23 -10.33 -20.71
CA PHE A 91 12.64 -9.00 -20.24
C PHE A 91 11.89 -7.89 -21.00
N ARG A 92 11.61 -8.08 -22.30
CA ARG A 92 10.83 -7.14 -23.13
C ARG A 92 9.41 -6.94 -22.62
N THR A 93 8.75 -8.02 -22.19
CA THR A 93 7.40 -7.96 -21.59
C THR A 93 7.42 -7.12 -20.31
N ALA A 94 8.45 -7.29 -19.48
CA ALA A 94 8.60 -6.50 -18.25
C ALA A 94 8.92 -5.03 -18.54
N THR A 95 9.74 -4.74 -19.55
CA THR A 95 9.99 -3.37 -20.03
C THR A 95 8.70 -2.72 -20.53
N PHE A 96 7.90 -3.42 -21.34
CA PHE A 96 6.59 -2.92 -21.80
C PHE A 96 5.65 -2.65 -20.63
N ALA A 97 5.54 -3.58 -19.68
CA ALA A 97 4.74 -3.39 -18.47
C ALA A 97 5.21 -2.17 -17.65
N SER A 98 6.52 -1.94 -17.58
CA SER A 98 7.11 -0.77 -16.89
C SER A 98 6.69 0.55 -17.55
N TYR A 99 6.72 0.62 -18.89
CA TYR A 99 6.22 1.78 -19.61
C TYR A 99 4.72 1.96 -19.45
N LEU A 100 3.93 0.88 -19.46
CA LEU A 100 2.49 0.95 -19.24
C LEU A 100 2.15 1.52 -17.86
N ILE A 101 2.82 1.03 -16.80
CA ILE A 101 2.65 1.55 -15.43
C ILE A 101 3.04 3.03 -15.38
N PHE A 102 4.11 3.42 -16.05
CA PHE A 102 4.54 4.81 -16.11
C PHE A 102 3.54 5.71 -16.84
N VAL A 103 3.02 5.29 -17.99
CA VAL A 103 1.97 6.02 -18.73
C VAL A 103 0.71 6.16 -17.87
N LEU A 104 0.32 5.10 -17.15
CA LEU A 104 -0.80 5.18 -16.21
C LEU A 104 -0.54 6.20 -15.09
N LEU A 105 0.69 6.30 -14.56
CA LEU A 105 1.05 7.30 -13.55
C LEU A 105 0.95 8.72 -14.12
N VAL A 106 1.42 8.94 -15.35
CA VAL A 106 1.28 10.22 -16.07
C VAL A 106 -0.19 10.57 -16.26
N MET A 107 -1.01 9.61 -16.69
CA MET A 107 -2.45 9.82 -16.89
C MET A 107 -3.14 10.21 -15.58
N ILE A 108 -2.86 9.49 -14.48
CA ILE A 108 -3.39 9.82 -13.14
C ILE A 108 -3.00 11.25 -12.77
N ALA A 109 -1.71 11.57 -12.86
CA ALA A 109 -1.22 12.90 -12.48
C ALA A 109 -1.87 14.02 -13.29
N ILE A 110 -2.03 13.85 -14.61
CA ILE A 110 -2.69 14.84 -15.47
C ILE A 110 -4.17 14.97 -15.13
N THR A 111 -4.92 13.86 -15.05
CA THR A 111 -6.37 13.91 -14.79
C THR A 111 -6.68 14.53 -13.45
N ASP A 112 -5.91 14.16 -12.43
CA ASP A 112 -6.09 14.60 -11.05
C ASP A 112 -5.70 16.08 -10.92
N THR A 113 -4.58 16.50 -11.51
CA THR A 113 -4.19 17.92 -11.50
C THR A 113 -5.24 18.79 -12.22
N LEU A 114 -5.77 18.32 -13.36
CA LEU A 114 -6.86 19.02 -14.06
C LEU A 114 -8.14 19.06 -13.23
N GLN A 115 -8.46 18.01 -12.47
CA GLN A 115 -9.61 17.99 -11.58
C GLN A 115 -9.45 18.99 -10.44
N TYR A 116 -8.26 19.04 -9.82
CA TYR A 116 -7.96 19.99 -8.76
C TYR A 116 -8.02 21.44 -9.24
N LEU A 117 -7.42 21.73 -10.40
CA LEU A 117 -7.46 23.08 -10.97
C LEU A 117 -8.89 23.55 -11.31
N LYS A 118 -9.82 22.64 -11.60
CA LYS A 118 -11.22 22.96 -11.89
C LYS A 118 -12.08 23.10 -10.63
N SER A 119 -11.88 22.23 -9.65
CA SER A 119 -12.75 22.14 -8.47
C SER A 119 -12.23 22.94 -7.28
N GLY A 120 -10.90 23.08 -7.14
CA GLY A 120 -10.27 23.54 -5.90
C GLY A 120 -10.37 22.53 -4.75
N ASP A 121 -11.02 21.39 -4.96
CA ASP A 121 -11.24 20.37 -3.94
C ASP A 121 -10.08 19.39 -3.85
N ARG A 122 -9.86 18.90 -2.64
CA ARG A 122 -8.87 17.86 -2.33
C ARG A 122 -9.10 16.60 -3.18
N ILE A 123 -8.05 16.17 -3.88
CA ILE A 123 -8.13 15.05 -4.82
C ILE A 123 -8.28 13.70 -4.09
N LYS A 124 -9.18 12.85 -4.59
CA LYS A 124 -9.43 11.51 -4.04
C LYS A 124 -8.88 10.32 -4.84
N ILE A 125 -8.34 10.53 -6.04
CA ILE A 125 -7.73 9.48 -6.90
C ILE A 125 -8.64 8.24 -7.02
N ASN A 126 -9.91 8.46 -7.39
CA ASN A 126 -10.95 7.42 -7.49
C ASN A 126 -11.23 6.60 -6.21
N ALA A 127 -10.78 7.05 -5.03
CA ALA A 127 -11.14 6.46 -3.74
C ALA A 127 -12.25 7.25 -3.04
N ASP A 128 -12.85 6.65 -2.01
CA ASP A 128 -13.91 7.31 -1.21
C ASP A 128 -13.34 8.51 -0.41
N ALA A 129 -12.07 8.41 0.00
CA ALA A 129 -11.34 9.43 0.75
C ALA A 129 -9.98 9.75 0.09
N ALA A 130 -9.56 11.01 0.24
CA ALA A 130 -8.28 11.49 -0.28
C ALA A 130 -7.06 10.83 0.36
N THR A 131 -7.17 10.37 1.62
CA THR A 131 -6.10 9.61 2.28
C THR A 131 -5.86 8.28 1.59
N SER A 132 -6.92 7.50 1.35
CA SER A 132 -6.86 6.22 0.64
C SER A 132 -6.27 6.37 -0.76
N GLY A 133 -6.71 7.38 -1.51
CA GLY A 133 -6.16 7.69 -2.84
C GLY A 133 -4.67 8.00 -2.80
N ALA A 134 -4.23 8.84 -1.86
CA ALA A 134 -2.82 9.18 -1.68
C ALA A 134 -1.95 7.96 -1.37
N TYR A 135 -2.43 7.05 -0.51
CA TYR A 135 -1.70 5.82 -0.19
C TYR A 135 -1.55 4.88 -1.39
N ILE A 136 -2.61 4.72 -2.19
CA ILE A 136 -2.59 3.96 -3.44
C ILE A 136 -1.58 4.59 -4.42
N LEU A 137 -1.56 5.92 -4.54
CA LEU A 137 -0.61 6.64 -5.39
C LEU A 137 0.84 6.43 -4.94
N VAL A 138 1.14 6.49 -3.64
CA VAL A 138 2.49 6.20 -3.11
C VAL A 138 2.93 4.81 -3.52
N LEU A 139 2.11 3.79 -3.28
CA LEU A 139 2.38 2.41 -3.65
C LEU A 139 2.62 2.26 -5.17
N PHE A 140 1.74 2.86 -5.98
CA PHE A 140 1.83 2.82 -7.43
C PHE A 140 3.11 3.46 -7.95
N SER A 141 3.47 4.64 -7.43
CA SER A 141 4.66 5.39 -7.78
C SER A 141 5.95 4.64 -7.42
N MET A 142 6.02 4.05 -6.22
CA MET A 142 7.18 3.27 -5.79
C MET A 142 7.42 2.06 -6.70
N VAL A 143 6.36 1.35 -7.10
CA VAL A 143 6.44 0.23 -8.05
C VAL A 143 6.85 0.71 -9.44
N ALA A 144 6.28 1.83 -9.92
CA ALA A 144 6.65 2.44 -11.20
C ALA A 144 8.15 2.77 -11.26
N ILE A 145 8.67 3.44 -10.23
CA ILE A 145 10.08 3.83 -10.12
C ILE A 145 10.98 2.59 -10.08
N TYR A 146 10.60 1.57 -9.31
CA TYR A 146 11.33 0.30 -9.27
C TYR A 146 11.38 -0.38 -10.65
N CYS A 147 10.25 -0.48 -11.34
CA CYS A 147 10.13 -1.07 -12.66
C CYS A 147 10.96 -0.32 -13.70
N LEU A 148 10.86 1.01 -13.75
CA LEU A 148 11.67 1.86 -14.62
C LEU A 148 13.16 1.61 -14.38
N ARG A 149 13.58 1.63 -13.12
CA ARG A 149 14.98 1.41 -12.75
C ARG A 149 15.49 0.01 -13.12
N ARG A 150 14.65 -1.01 -12.98
CA ARG A 150 15.03 -2.42 -13.20
C ARG A 150 15.01 -2.82 -14.67
N PHE A 151 14.02 -2.36 -15.43
CA PHE A 151 13.70 -2.87 -16.77
C PHE A 151 13.88 -1.88 -17.91
N VAL A 152 14.15 -0.59 -17.63
CA VAL A 152 14.44 0.42 -18.68
C VAL A 152 15.94 0.72 -18.72
N PRO A 153 16.69 0.17 -19.69
CA PRO A 153 18.12 0.45 -19.81
C PRO A 153 18.41 1.86 -20.33
N HIS A 154 19.60 2.39 -19.99
CA HIS A 154 20.20 3.66 -20.44
C HIS A 154 19.44 4.99 -20.17
N LEU A 155 18.13 4.98 -19.92
CA LEU A 155 17.31 6.20 -19.74
C LEU A 155 16.40 6.19 -18.49
N TYR A 156 16.56 5.26 -17.55
CA TYR A 156 15.65 5.17 -16.40
C TYR A 156 15.60 6.43 -15.52
N ARG A 157 16.71 7.17 -15.41
CA ARG A 157 16.84 8.33 -14.50
C ARG A 157 15.85 9.46 -14.80
N PRO A 158 15.77 10.02 -16.01
CA PRO A 158 14.77 11.05 -16.32
C PRO A 158 13.33 10.55 -16.12
N TRP A 159 13.03 9.30 -16.49
CA TRP A 159 11.70 8.72 -16.23
C TRP A 159 11.38 8.60 -14.74
N CYS A 160 12.37 8.22 -13.91
CA CYS A 160 12.20 8.18 -12.46
C CYS A 160 12.01 9.59 -11.87
N LEU A 161 12.77 10.59 -12.35
CA LEU A 161 12.59 11.99 -11.92
C LEU A 161 11.20 12.51 -12.29
N MET A 162 10.73 12.20 -13.50
CA MET A 162 9.38 12.55 -13.92
C MET A 162 8.31 11.84 -13.08
N ALA A 163 8.48 10.54 -12.79
CA ALA A 163 7.58 9.81 -11.90
C ALA A 163 7.51 10.45 -10.51
N ILE A 164 8.67 10.82 -9.94
CA ILE A 164 8.76 11.49 -8.63
C ILE A 164 8.06 12.84 -8.67
N GLY A 165 8.37 13.69 -9.66
CA GLY A 165 7.77 15.02 -9.79
C GLY A 165 6.25 14.97 -9.94
N LEU A 166 5.74 14.10 -10.83
CA LEU A 166 4.31 13.91 -11.03
C LEU A 166 3.62 13.41 -9.76
N THR A 167 4.24 12.45 -9.06
CA THR A 167 3.69 11.93 -7.80
C THR A 167 3.64 13.01 -6.72
N LEU A 168 4.69 13.83 -6.59
CA LEU A 168 4.71 14.93 -5.62
C LEU A 168 3.60 15.95 -5.88
N ILE A 169 3.41 16.36 -7.14
CA ILE A 169 2.37 17.31 -7.51
C ILE A 169 0.98 16.76 -7.13
N THR A 170 0.70 15.51 -7.51
CA THR A 170 -0.58 14.89 -7.17
C THR A 170 -0.75 14.68 -5.66
N LEU A 171 0.30 14.26 -4.94
CA LEU A 171 0.25 14.11 -3.48
C LEU A 171 0.01 15.43 -2.75
N LEU A 172 0.61 16.52 -3.20
CA LEU A 172 0.34 17.86 -2.63
C LEU A 172 -1.13 18.23 -2.79
N ALA A 173 -1.72 17.96 -3.95
CA ALA A 173 -3.15 18.18 -4.18
C ALA A 173 -4.08 17.20 -3.42
N THR A 174 -3.55 16.07 -2.92
CA THR A 174 -4.27 15.23 -1.95
C THR A 174 -4.14 15.72 -0.51
N GLU A 175 -3.28 16.69 -0.19
CA GLU A 175 -3.04 17.23 1.17
C GLU A 175 -2.87 16.18 2.29
N THR A 176 -2.40 14.97 1.96
CA THR A 176 -2.32 13.84 2.90
C THR A 176 -0.96 13.83 3.59
N ARG A 177 -0.89 14.33 4.83
CA ARG A 177 0.36 14.46 5.63
C ARG A 177 1.19 13.18 5.65
N SER A 178 0.60 12.06 6.05
CA SER A 178 1.26 10.75 6.18
C SER A 178 1.86 10.26 4.85
N ALA A 179 1.14 10.44 3.75
CA ALA A 179 1.61 10.07 2.41
C ALA A 179 2.77 10.95 1.95
N LEU A 180 2.70 12.28 2.17
CA LEU A 180 3.77 13.22 1.85
C LEU A 180 5.05 12.92 2.65
N MET A 181 4.93 12.71 3.97
CA MET A 181 6.07 12.39 4.84
C MET A 181 6.71 11.05 4.44
N PHE A 182 5.91 10.02 4.18
CA PHE A 182 6.42 8.73 3.74
C PHE A 182 7.11 8.83 2.38
N TYR A 183 6.51 9.56 1.44
CA TYR A 183 7.10 9.75 0.11
C TYR A 183 8.39 10.59 0.16
N ALA A 184 8.46 11.59 1.04
CA ALA A 184 9.70 12.33 1.31
C ALA A 184 10.82 11.42 1.84
N ALA A 185 10.52 10.55 2.80
CA ALA A 185 11.47 9.54 3.27
C ALA A 185 11.90 8.59 2.14
N PHE A 186 10.98 8.19 1.27
CA PHE A 186 11.28 7.39 0.08
C PHE A 186 12.19 8.13 -0.91
N MET A 187 11.99 9.42 -1.14
CA MET A 187 12.88 10.23 -1.99
C MET A 187 14.30 10.32 -1.41
N VAL A 188 14.43 10.52 -0.10
CA VAL A 188 15.72 10.49 0.61
C VAL A 188 16.38 9.12 0.45
N PHE A 189 15.62 8.03 0.57
CA PHE A 189 16.11 6.69 0.30
C PHE A 189 16.59 6.52 -1.15
N CYS A 190 15.84 6.99 -2.15
CA CYS A 190 16.25 6.97 -3.55
C CYS A 190 17.54 7.76 -3.79
N LEU A 191 17.66 8.94 -3.17
CA LEU A 191 18.84 9.78 -3.23
C LEU A 191 20.05 9.07 -2.62
N GLY A 192 19.93 8.59 -1.38
CA GLY A 192 20.99 7.85 -0.69
C GLY A 192 21.42 6.64 -1.50
N HIS A 193 20.47 5.86 -1.99
CA HIS A 193 20.77 4.71 -2.85
C HIS A 193 21.58 5.11 -4.09
N GLU A 194 21.21 6.17 -4.82
CA GLU A 194 21.97 6.59 -6.01
C GLU A 194 23.35 7.16 -5.65
N LEU A 195 23.50 7.81 -4.48
CA LEU A 195 24.79 8.33 -4.03
C LEU A 195 25.79 7.22 -3.71
N PHE A 196 25.34 6.14 -3.05
CA PHE A 196 26.17 5.01 -2.66
C PHE A 196 26.42 4.01 -3.80
N TYR A 197 25.41 3.73 -4.63
CA TYR A 197 25.48 2.65 -5.64
C TYR A 197 25.39 3.14 -7.10
N GLY A 198 25.21 4.44 -7.33
CA GLY A 198 25.08 5.00 -8.68
C GLY A 198 26.41 5.18 -9.41
N LYS A 199 26.38 5.10 -10.74
CA LYS A 199 27.55 5.36 -11.59
C LYS A 199 28.05 6.81 -11.42
N LYS A 200 29.36 7.00 -11.23
CA LYS A 200 30.01 8.30 -10.91
C LYS A 200 29.57 9.48 -11.80
N ASN A 201 29.42 9.26 -13.10
CA ASN A 201 29.19 10.37 -14.04
C ASN A 201 27.77 10.96 -13.97
N HIS A 202 26.79 10.23 -13.44
CA HIS A 202 25.39 10.64 -13.49
C HIS A 202 24.74 10.75 -12.10
N LYS A 203 25.41 10.24 -11.05
CA LYS A 203 24.91 10.33 -9.67
C LYS A 203 24.75 11.79 -9.21
N ARG A 204 25.66 12.68 -9.62
CA ARG A 204 25.58 14.12 -9.30
C ARG A 204 24.36 14.77 -9.93
N ILE A 205 24.11 14.53 -11.22
CA ILE A 205 22.97 15.08 -11.94
C ILE A 205 21.65 14.61 -11.35
N PHE A 206 21.52 13.30 -11.07
CA PHE A 206 20.30 12.76 -10.46
C PHE A 206 20.09 13.27 -9.02
N ALA A 207 21.15 13.34 -8.22
CA ALA A 207 21.09 13.88 -6.88
C ALA A 207 20.67 15.36 -6.88
N THR A 208 21.30 16.17 -7.72
CA THR A 208 20.94 17.57 -7.91
C THR A 208 19.50 17.71 -8.39
N ALA A 209 19.04 16.88 -9.33
CA ALA A 209 17.67 16.95 -9.82
C ALA A 209 16.63 16.58 -8.75
N ILE A 210 16.88 15.58 -7.90
CA ILE A 210 16.00 15.26 -6.77
C ILE A 210 15.97 16.43 -5.77
N VAL A 211 17.13 16.99 -5.43
CA VAL A 211 17.20 18.14 -4.52
C VAL A 211 16.47 19.34 -5.11
N VAL A 212 16.69 19.65 -6.38
CA VAL A 212 15.98 20.73 -7.09
C VAL A 212 14.48 20.47 -7.13
N LEU A 213 14.03 19.25 -7.41
CA LEU A 213 12.60 18.90 -7.36
C LEU A 213 12.02 19.09 -5.95
N GLY A 214 12.73 18.66 -4.92
CA GLY A 214 12.34 18.88 -3.53
C GLY A 214 12.24 20.37 -3.19
N VAL A 215 13.26 21.15 -3.56
CA VAL A 215 13.29 22.60 -3.35
C VAL A 215 12.20 23.30 -4.17
N CYS A 216 11.97 22.90 -5.42
CA CYS A 216 10.89 23.44 -6.25
C CYS A 216 9.51 23.12 -5.67
N ALA A 217 9.31 21.91 -5.13
CA ALA A 217 8.08 21.56 -4.43
C ALA A 217 7.87 22.44 -3.19
N LEU A 218 8.94 22.77 -2.46
CA LEU A 218 8.89 23.69 -1.31
C LEU A 218 8.62 25.16 -1.74
N LEU A 219 9.30 25.65 -2.78
CA LEU A 219 9.26 27.05 -3.19
C LEU A 219 8.02 27.41 -4.04
N TYR A 220 7.68 26.57 -5.01
CA TYR A 220 6.61 26.82 -5.99
C TYR A 220 5.32 26.05 -5.67
N GLY A 221 5.36 25.16 -4.68
CA GLY A 221 4.18 24.51 -4.14
C GLY A 221 3.24 25.47 -3.39
N LYS A 222 3.57 26.75 -3.17
CA LYS A 222 2.82 27.71 -2.33
C LYS A 222 1.28 27.61 -2.37
N PRO A 223 0.59 27.61 -3.53
CA PRO A 223 -0.87 27.47 -3.56
C PRO A 223 -1.39 26.07 -3.16
N TYR A 224 -0.54 25.05 -3.20
CA TYR A 224 -0.84 23.66 -2.80
C TYR A 224 -0.28 23.31 -1.41
N TYR A 225 0.72 24.04 -0.93
CA TYR A 225 1.50 23.75 0.28
C TYR A 225 1.01 24.53 1.50
N HIS A 226 0.31 25.66 1.34
CA HIS A 226 -0.24 26.40 2.49
C HIS A 226 -1.15 25.52 3.36
N PRO A 227 -2.14 24.79 2.80
CA PRO A 227 -2.95 23.88 3.61
C PRO A 227 -2.15 22.67 4.10
N ALA A 228 -1.20 22.17 3.30
CA ALA A 228 -0.39 21.01 3.67
C ALA A 228 0.62 21.30 4.80
N MET A 229 1.12 22.53 4.90
CA MET A 229 2.04 22.97 5.96
C MET A 229 1.39 23.46 7.21
N GLU A 230 0.27 24.19 7.12
CA GLU A 230 -0.54 24.43 8.32
C GLU A 230 -0.85 23.09 9.01
N ARG A 231 -1.03 22.05 8.20
CA ARG A 231 -1.17 20.67 8.64
C ARG A 231 0.11 20.06 9.22
N LEU A 232 1.31 20.34 8.73
CA LEU A 232 2.55 19.84 9.36
C LEU A 232 2.92 20.61 10.63
N ASP A 233 2.83 21.94 10.60
CA ASP A 233 3.08 22.82 11.74
C ASP A 233 2.07 22.57 12.87
N GLY A 234 0.83 22.23 12.51
CA GLY A 234 -0.20 21.81 13.45
C GLY A 234 0.18 20.57 14.27
N ILE A 235 1.12 19.71 13.85
CA ILE A 235 1.43 18.48 14.62
C ILE A 235 1.98 18.80 16.01
N GLN A 236 2.91 19.76 16.11
CA GLN A 236 3.48 20.15 17.40
C GLN A 236 2.41 20.80 18.28
N GLN A 237 1.62 21.70 17.71
CA GLN A 237 0.53 22.35 18.41
C GLN A 237 -0.54 21.35 18.88
N GLU A 238 -0.90 20.37 18.03
CA GLU A 238 -1.84 19.29 18.36
C GLU A 238 -1.31 18.43 19.52
N ALA A 239 0.00 18.16 19.57
CA ALA A 239 0.63 17.42 20.66
C ALA A 239 0.61 18.23 21.98
N GLU A 240 0.95 19.53 21.93
CA GLU A 240 0.87 20.42 23.09
C GLU A 240 -0.56 20.55 23.62
N LEU A 241 -1.55 20.71 22.73
CA LEU A 241 -2.96 20.73 23.08
C LEU A 241 -3.40 19.40 23.73
N TYR A 242 -2.97 18.26 23.19
CA TYR A 242 -3.25 16.96 23.78
C TYR A 242 -2.70 16.84 25.21
N MET A 243 -1.47 17.29 25.45
CA MET A 243 -0.86 17.31 26.79
C MET A 243 -1.59 18.25 27.76
N GLN A 244 -2.22 19.30 27.25
CA GLN A 244 -3.06 20.23 28.02
C GLN A 244 -4.51 19.70 28.23
N GLY A 245 -4.80 18.44 27.88
CA GLY A 245 -6.13 17.85 27.98
C GLY A 245 -7.11 18.30 26.89
N ARG A 246 -6.65 19.06 25.89
CA ARG A 246 -7.44 19.52 24.74
C ARG A 246 -7.20 18.61 23.55
N ASN A 247 -7.88 17.47 23.52
CA ASN A 247 -7.66 16.42 22.53
C ASN A 247 -8.52 16.53 21.24
N ASN A 248 -9.35 17.57 21.09
CA ASN A 248 -10.23 17.78 19.92
C ASN A 248 -9.44 18.24 18.67
N THR A 249 -8.51 17.41 18.22
CA THR A 249 -7.60 17.60 17.09
C THR A 249 -7.53 16.32 16.26
N SER A 250 -6.92 16.34 15.06
CA SER A 250 -6.82 15.15 14.22
C SER A 250 -5.99 14.04 14.90
N MET A 251 -4.87 14.39 15.53
CA MET A 251 -4.05 13.47 16.32
C MET A 251 -4.78 12.99 17.58
N GLY A 252 -5.38 13.91 18.34
CA GLY A 252 -6.08 13.57 19.57
C GLY A 252 -7.31 12.69 19.33
N ALA A 253 -8.00 12.89 18.20
CA ALA A 253 -9.11 12.04 17.77
C ALA A 253 -8.67 10.61 17.48
N ARG A 254 -7.57 10.41 16.74
CA ARG A 254 -7.01 9.06 16.51
C ARG A 254 -6.66 8.37 17.82
N ILE A 255 -5.99 9.06 18.74
CA ILE A 255 -5.64 8.47 20.04
C ILE A 255 -6.91 8.10 20.82
N SER A 256 -7.94 8.95 20.81
CA SER A 256 -9.22 8.69 21.47
C SER A 256 -9.93 7.47 20.86
N LEU A 257 -9.91 7.34 19.53
CA LEU A 257 -10.44 6.18 18.81
C LEU A 257 -9.64 4.91 19.10
N TRP A 258 -8.31 4.98 19.22
CA TRP A 258 -7.47 3.83 19.51
C TRP A 258 -7.72 3.29 20.92
N LYS A 259 -7.81 4.18 21.90
CA LYS A 259 -8.15 3.80 23.28
C LYS A 259 -9.57 3.24 23.37
N SER A 260 -10.53 3.85 22.69
CA SER A 260 -11.91 3.34 22.68
C SER A 260 -12.03 2.00 21.95
N ALA A 261 -11.27 1.77 20.88
CA ALA A 261 -11.18 0.48 20.20
C ALA A 261 -10.59 -0.61 21.10
N TRP A 262 -9.53 -0.29 21.85
CA TRP A 262 -8.93 -1.19 22.81
C TRP A 262 -9.92 -1.54 23.93
N HIS A 263 -10.58 -0.55 24.51
CA HIS A 263 -11.62 -0.78 25.51
C HIS A 263 -12.76 -1.65 24.97
N SER A 264 -13.19 -1.41 23.73
CA SER A 264 -14.22 -2.20 23.06
C SER A 264 -13.81 -3.67 22.91
N PHE A 265 -12.53 -3.93 22.61
CA PHE A 265 -11.97 -5.28 22.60
C PHE A 265 -11.95 -5.93 23.99
N GLU A 266 -11.62 -5.20 25.06
CA GLU A 266 -11.65 -5.74 26.43
C GLU A 266 -13.05 -6.20 26.84
N GLN A 267 -14.09 -5.47 26.42
CA GLN A 267 -15.48 -5.86 26.68
C GLN A 267 -15.93 -7.06 25.84
N HIS A 268 -15.44 -7.16 24.58
CA HIS A 268 -15.81 -8.21 23.64
C HIS A 268 -14.58 -8.84 22.96
N PRO A 269 -13.80 -9.68 23.68
CA PRO A 269 -12.51 -10.18 23.19
C PRO A 269 -12.62 -11.12 21.97
N PHE A 270 -13.80 -11.69 21.75
CA PHE A 270 -14.09 -12.58 20.61
C PHE A 270 -14.82 -11.87 19.45
N GLY A 271 -15.01 -10.56 19.54
CA GLY A 271 -15.68 -9.76 18.53
C GLY A 271 -17.15 -9.43 18.86
N GLN A 272 -17.70 -8.50 18.10
CA GLN A 272 -19.03 -7.91 18.30
C GLN A 272 -19.53 -7.21 17.01
N SER A 273 -20.78 -6.74 17.01
CA SER A 273 -21.33 -5.97 15.88
C SER A 273 -20.75 -4.55 15.78
N ALA A 274 -20.89 -3.92 14.62
CA ALA A 274 -20.45 -2.52 14.44
C ALA A 274 -21.23 -1.56 15.34
N ASP A 275 -22.51 -1.84 15.58
CA ASP A 275 -23.40 -1.07 16.47
C ASP A 275 -22.91 -1.14 17.91
N SER A 276 -22.74 -2.35 18.47
CA SER A 276 -22.19 -2.56 19.81
C SER A 276 -20.83 -1.87 20.00
N ARG A 277 -19.94 -2.04 19.01
CA ARG A 277 -18.60 -1.43 19.02
C ARG A 277 -18.67 0.10 19.02
N ASN A 278 -19.60 0.69 18.25
CA ASN A 278 -19.79 2.13 18.22
C ASN A 278 -20.40 2.68 19.50
N THR A 279 -21.38 1.99 20.10
CA THR A 279 -21.97 2.40 21.37
C THR A 279 -20.90 2.43 22.47
N LEU A 280 -20.14 1.33 22.62
CA LEU A 280 -19.04 1.26 23.59
C LEU A 280 -17.98 2.33 23.35
N ALA A 281 -17.56 2.52 22.09
CA ALA A 281 -16.55 3.50 21.77
C ALA A 281 -17.02 4.94 22.03
N THR A 282 -18.29 5.25 21.71
CA THR A 282 -18.91 6.55 21.96
C THR A 282 -18.98 6.85 23.45
N SER A 283 -19.48 5.90 24.25
CA SER A 283 -19.53 6.03 25.71
C SER A 283 -18.15 6.22 26.32
N TYR A 284 -17.15 5.45 25.86
CA TYR A 284 -15.76 5.60 26.31
C TYR A 284 -15.22 7.00 26.00
N ILE A 285 -15.41 7.50 24.78
CA ILE A 285 -14.93 8.84 24.38
C ILE A 285 -15.57 9.94 25.23
N GLN A 286 -16.87 9.83 25.49
CA GLN A 286 -17.60 10.79 26.33
C GLN A 286 -17.11 10.78 27.78
N GLN A 287 -16.84 9.61 28.35
CA GLN A 287 -16.49 9.46 29.76
C GLN A 287 -15.01 9.66 30.06
N HIS A 288 -14.12 9.27 29.13
CA HIS A 288 -12.69 9.15 29.39
C HIS A 288 -11.80 9.99 28.46
N GLU A 289 -12.33 10.52 27.35
CA GLU A 289 -11.57 11.33 26.39
C GLU A 289 -12.19 12.72 26.21
N ALA A 290 -12.74 13.29 27.29
CA ALA A 290 -13.30 14.64 27.35
C ALA A 290 -14.39 14.93 26.29
N GLY A 291 -15.09 13.90 25.81
CA GLY A 291 -16.10 14.05 24.76
C GLY A 291 -15.52 14.57 23.45
N ASN A 292 -14.31 14.12 23.07
CA ASN A 292 -13.61 14.51 21.84
C ASN A 292 -14.53 14.45 20.60
N GLN A 293 -15.00 15.63 20.17
CA GLN A 293 -16.00 15.73 19.10
C GLN A 293 -15.47 15.22 17.75
N GLU A 294 -14.20 15.47 17.45
CA GLU A 294 -13.58 14.98 16.23
C GLU A 294 -13.51 13.44 16.22
N ALA A 295 -13.23 12.81 17.37
CA ALA A 295 -13.32 11.35 17.49
C ALA A 295 -14.76 10.85 17.32
N LEU A 296 -15.74 11.50 17.95
CA LEU A 296 -17.17 11.16 17.85
C LEU A 296 -17.69 11.26 16.42
N ASN A 297 -17.23 12.25 15.66
CA ASN A 297 -17.60 12.40 14.25
C ASN A 297 -17.07 11.25 13.38
N ASN A 298 -15.93 10.67 13.75
CA ASN A 298 -15.22 9.65 12.96
C ASN A 298 -15.48 8.20 13.42
N VAL A 299 -15.95 7.98 14.65
CA VAL A 299 -16.15 6.63 15.24
C VAL A 299 -17.08 5.77 14.38
N GLN A 300 -18.05 6.39 13.70
CA GLN A 300 -19.01 5.72 12.82
C GLN A 300 -18.37 5.01 11.60
N TYR A 301 -17.14 5.39 11.21
CA TYR A 301 -16.47 4.85 10.02
C TYR A 301 -15.51 3.72 10.37
N HIS A 302 -14.45 4.02 11.13
CA HIS A 302 -13.39 3.07 11.49
C HIS A 302 -12.46 3.67 12.55
N MET A 303 -11.60 2.84 13.14
CA MET A 303 -10.68 3.26 14.22
C MET A 303 -9.37 3.90 13.75
N HIS A 304 -9.21 4.21 12.45
CA HIS A 304 -7.98 4.78 11.87
C HIS A 304 -6.71 3.96 12.16
N ASN A 305 -6.88 2.65 12.34
CA ASN A 305 -5.82 1.67 12.49
C ASN A 305 -6.43 0.30 12.17
N ASP A 306 -5.98 -0.38 11.12
CA ASP A 306 -6.55 -1.65 10.69
C ASP A 306 -6.48 -2.74 11.76
N LEU A 307 -5.43 -2.74 12.59
CA LEU A 307 -5.27 -3.74 13.64
C LEU A 307 -6.27 -3.50 14.77
N LEU A 308 -6.39 -2.27 15.27
CA LEU A 308 -7.34 -1.92 16.32
C LEU A 308 -8.80 -1.98 15.83
N ASP A 309 -9.06 -1.58 14.60
CA ASP A 309 -10.39 -1.70 13.98
C ASP A 309 -10.81 -3.19 13.93
N THR A 310 -9.92 -4.04 13.39
CA THR A 310 -10.14 -5.48 13.34
C THR A 310 -10.26 -6.10 14.73
N LEU A 311 -9.43 -5.68 15.69
CA LEU A 311 -9.47 -6.17 17.07
C LEU A 311 -10.80 -5.80 17.75
N SER A 312 -11.28 -4.58 17.56
CA SER A 312 -12.53 -4.11 18.16
C SER A 312 -13.79 -4.78 17.59
N LEU A 313 -13.76 -5.20 16.31
CA LEU A 313 -14.91 -5.81 15.62
C LEU A 313 -14.84 -7.34 15.60
N GLN A 314 -13.71 -7.90 15.16
CA GLN A 314 -13.51 -9.34 14.95
C GLN A 314 -12.75 -10.03 16.10
N GLY A 315 -12.39 -9.28 17.15
CA GLY A 315 -11.69 -9.81 18.32
C GLY A 315 -10.29 -10.33 18.03
N ILE A 316 -9.79 -11.15 18.95
CA ILE A 316 -8.43 -11.69 18.91
C ILE A 316 -8.14 -12.52 17.64
N PHE A 317 -9.12 -13.26 17.13
CA PHE A 317 -8.95 -14.11 15.94
C PHE A 317 -8.75 -13.28 14.67
N GLY A 318 -9.53 -12.21 14.49
CA GLY A 318 -9.33 -11.29 13.38
C GLY A 318 -7.96 -10.60 13.46
N ALA A 319 -7.57 -10.15 14.66
CA ALA A 319 -6.31 -9.46 14.88
C ALA A 319 -5.09 -10.37 14.60
N ILE A 320 -5.15 -11.64 15.00
CA ILE A 320 -4.10 -12.63 14.67
C ILE A 320 -3.95 -12.79 13.16
N LEU A 321 -5.06 -12.88 12.41
CA LEU A 321 -5.01 -12.99 10.94
C LEU A 321 -4.44 -11.73 10.29
N MET A 322 -4.83 -10.54 10.77
CA MET A 322 -4.27 -9.27 10.29
C MET A 322 -2.77 -9.17 10.56
N LEU A 323 -2.35 -9.51 11.78
CA LEU A 323 -0.94 -9.53 12.17
C LEU A 323 -0.15 -10.55 11.34
N ALA A 324 -0.69 -11.74 11.09
CA ALA A 324 -0.08 -12.75 10.24
C ALA A 324 0.14 -12.23 8.81
N VAL A 325 -0.81 -11.47 8.25
CA VAL A 325 -0.63 -10.81 6.94
C VAL A 325 0.51 -9.78 6.99
N PHE A 326 0.57 -8.94 8.02
CA PHE A 326 1.67 -7.95 8.16
C PHE A 326 3.04 -8.61 8.31
N VAL A 327 3.14 -9.66 9.15
CA VAL A 327 4.38 -10.43 9.31
C VAL A 327 4.75 -11.11 8.01
N ALA A 328 3.80 -11.71 7.29
CA ALA A 328 4.07 -12.34 6.00
C ALA A 328 4.54 -11.32 4.95
N LEU A 329 3.97 -10.11 4.91
CA LEU A 329 4.44 -9.05 4.02
C LEU A 329 5.91 -8.67 4.32
N LEU A 330 6.28 -8.53 5.59
CA LEU A 330 7.65 -8.16 5.99
C LEU A 330 8.66 -9.28 5.77
N VAL A 331 8.35 -10.50 6.19
CA VAL A 331 9.37 -11.55 6.37
C VAL A 331 9.40 -12.53 5.20
N TYR A 332 8.24 -12.96 4.72
CA TYR A 332 8.14 -14.06 3.75
C TYR A 332 8.88 -13.79 2.43
N PRO A 333 8.95 -12.56 1.88
CA PRO A 333 9.73 -12.30 0.68
C PRO A 333 11.21 -12.65 0.81
N PHE A 334 11.81 -12.43 1.99
CA PHE A 334 13.22 -12.72 2.26
C PHE A 334 13.53 -14.21 2.32
N VAL A 335 12.53 -15.02 2.65
CA VAL A 335 12.63 -16.48 2.66
C VAL A 335 12.47 -17.06 1.25
N LEU A 336 11.71 -16.38 0.39
CA LEU A 336 11.28 -16.94 -0.89
C LEU A 336 12.30 -16.81 -2.04
N PHE A 337 13.04 -15.70 -2.15
CA PHE A 337 13.92 -15.48 -3.31
C PHE A 337 14.97 -14.37 -3.12
N SER A 338 16.05 -14.47 -3.89
CA SER A 338 17.09 -13.42 -4.01
C SER A 338 16.52 -12.18 -4.72
N GLY A 339 16.43 -11.05 -4.02
CA GLY A 339 15.81 -9.81 -4.53
C GLY A 339 14.57 -9.34 -3.76
N ALA A 340 14.29 -9.97 -2.61
CA ALA A 340 13.21 -9.65 -1.67
C ALA A 340 13.06 -8.16 -1.31
N GLY A 341 14.13 -7.36 -1.42
CA GLY A 341 14.08 -5.92 -1.15
C GLY A 341 13.03 -5.16 -1.98
N ALA A 342 12.66 -5.66 -3.17
CA ALA A 342 11.58 -5.07 -3.96
C ALA A 342 10.20 -5.18 -3.29
N PHE A 343 9.98 -6.21 -2.46
CA PHE A 343 8.73 -6.39 -1.73
C PHE A 343 8.58 -5.42 -0.56
N LEU A 344 9.68 -4.86 -0.05
CA LEU A 344 9.60 -3.77 0.94
C LEU A 344 8.90 -2.53 0.37
N LEU A 345 8.92 -2.34 -0.96
CA LEU A 345 8.22 -1.25 -1.62
C LEU A 345 6.70 -1.33 -1.50
N LEU A 346 6.16 -2.53 -1.26
CA LEU A 346 4.76 -2.74 -0.91
C LEU A 346 4.60 -2.82 0.61
N SER A 347 5.43 -3.63 1.26
CA SER A 347 5.20 -4.07 2.64
C SER A 347 5.29 -2.93 3.65
N LEU A 348 6.32 -2.07 3.54
CA LEU A 348 6.49 -0.93 4.44
C LEU A 348 5.34 0.09 4.33
N PRO A 349 5.00 0.62 3.14
CA PRO A 349 3.89 1.57 3.02
C PRO A 349 2.54 0.97 3.42
N VAL A 350 2.25 -0.30 3.06
CA VAL A 350 1.02 -0.96 3.51
C VAL A 350 0.95 -0.99 5.03
N ILE A 351 2.00 -1.44 5.72
CA ILE A 351 1.99 -1.56 7.18
C ILE A 351 1.92 -0.19 7.84
N VAL A 352 2.77 0.76 7.43
CA VAL A 352 2.80 2.11 8.03
C VAL A 352 1.46 2.81 7.85
N PHE A 353 0.88 2.78 6.65
CA PHE A 353 -0.42 3.42 6.43
C PHE A 353 -1.57 2.67 7.09
N SER A 354 -1.47 1.36 7.31
CA SER A 354 -2.46 0.59 8.09
C SER A 354 -2.43 0.89 9.60
N GLN A 355 -1.35 1.52 10.10
CA GLN A 355 -1.28 1.98 11.49
C GLN A 355 -1.87 3.37 11.70
N VAL A 356 -1.83 4.21 10.67
CA VAL A 356 -2.27 5.63 10.71
C VAL A 356 -3.67 5.81 10.11
N ASP A 357 -4.13 4.82 9.34
CA ASP A 357 -5.44 4.76 8.72
C ASP A 357 -5.84 3.28 8.45
N CYS A 358 -6.99 3.03 7.82
CA CYS A 358 -7.47 1.66 7.56
C CYS A 358 -7.43 1.28 6.07
N GLN A 359 -6.36 0.61 5.61
CA GLN A 359 -6.25 0.10 4.25
C GLN A 359 -7.11 -1.14 4.00
N PHE A 360 -7.26 -2.01 4.99
CA PHE A 360 -8.02 -3.25 4.87
C PHE A 360 -9.51 -3.08 5.18
N TYR A 361 -9.91 -1.93 5.73
CA TYR A 361 -11.31 -1.47 5.75
C TYR A 361 -11.73 -0.85 4.42
N ASN A 362 -10.89 0.01 3.85
CA ASN A 362 -11.23 0.82 2.68
C ASN A 362 -11.67 -0.06 1.51
N ARG A 363 -12.60 0.44 0.70
CA ARG A 363 -13.10 -0.33 -0.44
C ARG A 363 -11.95 -0.58 -1.42
N GLU A 364 -11.25 0.48 -1.84
CA GLU A 364 -10.35 0.41 -2.99
C GLU A 364 -8.95 -0.14 -2.70
N SER A 365 -8.43 0.07 -1.49
CA SER A 365 -7.06 -0.31 -1.12
C SER A 365 -6.78 -1.84 -1.14
N PRO A 366 -7.65 -2.74 -0.64
CA PRO A 366 -7.35 -4.17 -0.53
C PRO A 366 -7.07 -4.84 -1.87
N TYR A 367 -7.90 -4.58 -2.89
CA TYR A 367 -7.67 -5.18 -4.21
C TYR A 367 -6.43 -4.59 -4.88
N PHE A 368 -6.16 -3.30 -4.68
CA PHE A 368 -4.98 -2.66 -5.23
C PHE A 368 -3.70 -3.25 -4.62
N ILE A 369 -3.66 -3.44 -3.29
CA ILE A 369 -2.56 -4.11 -2.58
C ILE A 369 -2.34 -5.53 -3.13
N LEU A 370 -3.41 -6.30 -3.34
CA LEU A 370 -3.33 -7.65 -3.91
C LEU A 370 -2.80 -7.65 -5.35
N LEU A 371 -3.22 -6.70 -6.18
CA LEU A 371 -2.73 -6.56 -7.55
C LEU A 371 -1.24 -6.19 -7.58
N VAL A 372 -0.81 -5.26 -6.73
CA VAL A 372 0.60 -4.89 -6.60
C VAL A 372 1.43 -6.07 -6.08
N LEU A 373 0.94 -6.79 -5.06
CA LEU A 373 1.59 -7.99 -4.55
C LEU A 373 1.74 -9.05 -5.64
N GLY A 374 0.66 -9.37 -6.35
CA GLY A 374 0.69 -10.31 -7.47
C GLY A 374 1.65 -9.85 -8.58
N PHE A 375 1.66 -8.56 -8.90
CA PHE A 375 2.59 -8.00 -9.86
C PHE A 375 4.05 -8.17 -9.43
N LEU A 376 4.40 -7.82 -8.19
CA LEU A 376 5.76 -8.03 -7.65
C LEU A 376 6.15 -9.51 -7.64
N MET A 377 5.21 -10.41 -7.34
CA MET A 377 5.42 -11.86 -7.44
C MET A 377 5.65 -12.31 -8.89
N MET A 378 5.01 -11.70 -9.88
CA MET A 378 5.27 -11.99 -11.30
C MET A 378 6.61 -11.44 -11.78
N LEU A 379 7.10 -10.33 -11.23
CA LEU A 379 8.41 -9.77 -11.61
C LEU A 379 9.57 -10.73 -11.33
N ARG A 380 9.43 -11.64 -10.36
CA ARG A 380 10.43 -12.69 -10.07
C ARG A 380 10.50 -13.76 -11.18
N LEU A 381 9.49 -13.82 -12.05
CA LEU A 381 9.38 -14.77 -13.16
C LEU A 381 9.98 -14.21 -14.46
N VAL A 382 10.52 -12.98 -14.43
CA VAL A 382 11.13 -12.34 -15.59
C VAL A 382 12.55 -12.87 -15.78
N ALA A 383 12.87 -13.30 -16.99
CA ALA A 383 14.21 -13.76 -17.35
C ALA A 383 15.27 -12.63 -17.18
N PRO A 384 16.54 -12.97 -16.87
CA PRO A 384 17.61 -11.99 -16.82
C PRO A 384 17.73 -11.21 -18.14
N ALA A 385 18.25 -9.98 -18.07
CA ALA A 385 18.51 -9.20 -19.28
C ALA A 385 19.48 -9.97 -20.20
N PRO A 386 19.30 -9.91 -21.55
CA PRO A 386 20.16 -10.62 -22.51
C PRO A 386 21.65 -10.34 -22.33
N ASP A 387 22.00 -9.12 -21.88
CA ASP A 387 23.39 -8.66 -21.72
C ASP A 387 24.03 -9.03 -20.37
N ARG A 388 23.32 -9.77 -19.51
CA ARG A 388 23.78 -10.23 -18.18
C ARG A 388 24.04 -11.75 -18.12
N VAL A 389 24.23 -12.41 -19.27
CA VAL A 389 24.81 -13.76 -19.27
C VAL A 389 26.27 -13.61 -18.86
N ASP A 390 26.61 -14.17 -17.70
CA ASP A 390 27.94 -14.15 -17.11
C ASP A 390 29.03 -14.49 -18.14
N ARG A 391 29.97 -13.56 -18.37
CA ARG A 391 31.29 -13.97 -18.86
C ARG A 391 31.89 -14.79 -17.71
N PRO A 392 32.29 -16.06 -17.92
CA PRO A 392 32.91 -16.83 -16.87
C PRO A 392 34.15 -16.09 -16.37
N ALA A 393 34.23 -15.94 -15.05
CA ALA A 393 35.40 -15.40 -14.39
C ALA A 393 36.60 -16.32 -14.65
N GLY A 394 37.65 -15.79 -15.29
CA GLY A 394 39.00 -16.33 -15.23
C GLY A 394 39.36 -17.46 -16.19
N SER A 395 39.80 -17.09 -17.40
CA SER A 395 40.98 -17.72 -17.99
C SER A 395 42.06 -16.65 -18.13
N ALA A 396 42.68 -16.30 -17.00
CA ALA A 396 43.94 -15.58 -17.01
C ALA A 396 44.98 -16.48 -17.68
N GLY A 397 45.63 -15.96 -18.71
CA GLY A 397 46.64 -16.66 -19.48
C GLY A 397 47.78 -17.16 -18.59
N LYS A 398 48.20 -18.41 -18.83
CA LYS A 398 49.56 -18.83 -18.54
C LYS A 398 50.33 -18.86 -19.85
N THR A 399 50.98 -17.74 -20.15
CA THR A 399 52.26 -17.75 -20.87
C THR A 399 53.32 -18.22 -19.90
N THR A 400 53.87 -19.41 -20.13
CA THR A 400 55.18 -19.82 -19.60
C THR A 400 55.90 -20.56 -20.71
N ASP A 401 56.72 -19.82 -21.45
CA ASP A 401 57.87 -20.34 -22.17
C ASP A 401 59.00 -20.60 -21.18
N ALA A 402 59.64 -21.76 -21.30
CA ALA A 402 60.99 -22.19 -20.88
C ALA A 402 60.94 -23.65 -20.38
N VAL A 403 61.29 -24.63 -21.22
CA VAL A 403 62.64 -25.13 -21.53
C VAL A 403 62.56 -25.94 -22.83
#